data_AF-J9EEL2-F1
#
_entry.id   AF-J9EEL2-F1
#
_cell.length_a   1.000
_cell.length_b   1.000
_cell.length_c   1.000
_cell.angle_alpha   90.00
_cell.angle_beta   90.00
_cell.angle_gamma   90.00
#
_symmetry.space_group_name_H-M   'P 1'
#
loop_
_entity.id
_entity.type
_entity.pdbx_description
1 polymer ?
#
loop_
_entity_poly.entity_id
_entity_poly.type
_entity_poly.pdbx_seq_one_letter_code
_entity_poly.pdbx_strand_id
1 'polypeptide(L)'
;MKIVGTIQLLAITFVHFALTVDNVFLGDNIYYAVNCGGLAHTDLNGVHYQADPLRVGIASDFGSRLTIMRVDPRDAILYQTERYHTEDFTYTVPLPKDGEYTLVLKFCEVYFQSSQQKVFDVLFNDEVVIADLDIFKEAGGIGVAYDRLLTFR
;
A
#
# COMPACT_ATOMS: atom_id res chain seq x y z
N MET A 1 27.78 64.83 -14.04
CA MET A 1 26.44 64.31 -13.69
C MET A 1 26.36 62.84 -14.09
N LYS A 2 26.13 61.96 -13.10
CA LYS A 2 25.56 60.59 -13.11
C LYS A 2 26.28 59.73 -12.05
N ILE A 3 25.72 59.71 -10.84
CA ILE A 3 24.79 58.71 -10.27
C ILE A 3 25.57 57.46 -9.82
N VAL A 4 25.86 57.44 -8.52
CA VAL A 4 26.25 56.27 -7.74
C VAL A 4 24.97 55.51 -7.42
N GLY A 5 24.84 54.28 -7.91
CA GLY A 5 23.72 53.39 -7.58
C GLY A 5 24.19 52.33 -6.59
N THR A 6 23.81 52.48 -5.32
CA THR A 6 24.02 51.46 -4.29
C THR A 6 22.95 50.38 -4.45
N ILE A 7 23.32 49.18 -4.86
CA ILE A 7 22.41 48.03 -4.88
C ILE A 7 22.26 47.54 -3.45
N GLN A 8 21.11 47.78 -2.82
CA GLN A 8 20.72 47.07 -1.61
C GLN A 8 20.30 45.65 -2.01
N LEU A 9 21.13 44.66 -1.67
CA LEU A 9 20.77 43.25 -1.81
C LEU A 9 19.74 42.93 -0.70
N LEU A 10 18.47 42.75 -1.07
CA LEU A 10 17.46 42.22 -0.16
C LEU A 10 17.75 40.73 0.04
N ALA A 11 18.26 40.34 1.20
CA ALA A 11 18.38 38.94 1.57
C ALA A 11 16.97 38.38 1.81
N ILE A 12 16.43 37.63 0.85
CA ILE A 12 15.20 36.87 1.03
C ILE A 12 15.58 35.63 1.84
N THR A 13 15.30 35.66 3.14
CA THR A 13 15.41 34.48 4.02
C THR A 13 14.34 33.48 3.59
N PHE A 14 14.73 32.43 2.86
CA PHE A 14 13.89 31.25 2.69
C PHE A 14 13.81 30.54 4.04
N VAL A 15 12.71 30.75 4.77
CA VAL A 15 12.33 29.89 5.89
C VAL A 15 11.99 28.53 5.29
N HIS A 16 12.94 27.60 5.34
CA HIS A 16 12.66 26.19 5.09
C HIS A 16 11.79 25.71 6.25
N PHE A 17 10.48 25.71 6.04
CA PHE A 17 9.57 24.98 6.89
C PHE A 17 9.71 23.50 6.52
N ALA A 18 10.72 22.85 7.09
CA ALA A 18 10.75 21.40 7.09
C ALA A 18 9.59 20.96 8.00
N LEU A 19 8.45 20.63 7.39
CA LEU A 19 7.50 19.73 8.02
C LEU A 19 8.27 18.44 8.23
N THR A 20 8.80 18.25 9.43
CA THR A 20 9.06 16.90 9.92
C THR A 20 7.69 16.25 9.94
N VAL A 21 7.34 15.57 8.85
CA VAL A 21 6.46 14.41 8.99
C VAL A 21 7.27 13.52 9.89
N ASP A 22 6.94 13.53 11.19
CA ASP A 22 7.35 12.45 12.05
C ASP A 22 6.97 11.21 11.26
N ASN A 23 7.97 10.44 10.84
CA ASN A 23 7.72 9.10 10.32
C ASN A 23 6.99 8.43 11.48
N VAL A 24 5.66 8.37 11.38
CA VAL A 24 4.83 7.68 12.37
C VAL A 24 5.26 6.24 12.21
N PHE A 25 6.20 5.84 13.05
CA PHE A 25 6.69 4.48 13.14
C PHE A 25 5.50 3.67 13.62
N LEU A 26 4.77 3.10 12.67
CA LEU A 26 3.63 2.23 12.95
C LEU A 26 4.09 0.92 13.61
N GLY A 27 5.40 0.62 13.57
CA GLY A 27 5.99 -0.67 13.96
C GLY A 27 5.59 -1.17 15.35
N ASP A 28 5.42 -0.29 16.33
CA ASP A 28 5.01 -0.70 17.70
C ASP A 28 3.52 -1.06 17.81
N ASN A 29 2.71 -0.72 16.80
CA ASN A 29 1.27 -0.98 16.75
C ASN A 29 0.85 -1.83 15.53
N ILE A 30 1.79 -2.50 14.86
CA ILE A 30 1.46 -3.51 13.84
C ILE A 30 1.20 -4.84 14.54
N TYR A 31 -0.06 -5.25 14.57
CA TYR A 31 -0.46 -6.55 15.13
C TYR A 31 -0.28 -7.70 14.15
N TYR A 32 -0.44 -7.41 12.85
CA TYR A 32 -0.36 -8.41 11.80
C TYR A 32 -0.09 -7.73 10.45
N ALA A 33 0.83 -8.30 9.67
CA ALA A 33 1.11 -7.89 8.31
C ALA A 33 1.55 -9.13 7.50
N VAL A 34 1.02 -9.31 6.30
CA VAL A 34 1.27 -10.49 5.46
C VAL A 34 1.59 -10.04 4.03
N ASN A 35 2.60 -10.65 3.42
CA ASN A 35 2.88 -10.47 2.00
C ASN A 35 2.12 -11.53 1.19
N CYS A 36 0.91 -11.21 0.75
CA CYS A 36 0.02 -12.12 0.03
C CYS A 36 0.72 -12.75 -1.20
N GLY A 37 0.71 -14.08 -1.27
CA GLY A 37 1.37 -14.87 -2.32
C GLY A 37 2.90 -14.91 -2.24
N GLY A 38 3.51 -14.22 -1.28
CA GLY A 38 4.95 -13.99 -1.24
C GLY A 38 5.65 -14.50 0.01
N LEU A 39 6.97 -14.33 0.00
CA LEU A 39 7.85 -14.55 1.16
C LEU A 39 7.82 -13.35 2.11
N ALA A 40 8.36 -13.53 3.31
CA ALA A 40 8.46 -12.47 4.30
C ALA A 40 9.31 -11.30 3.79
N HIS A 41 8.90 -10.07 4.12
CA HIS A 41 9.57 -8.83 3.75
C HIS A 41 9.49 -7.83 4.90
N THR A 42 10.49 -6.99 5.06
CA THR A 42 10.43 -5.86 6.00
C THR A 42 10.52 -4.58 5.20
N ASP A 43 9.49 -3.75 5.31
CA ASP A 43 9.41 -2.52 4.52
C ASP A 43 10.33 -1.41 5.04
N LEU A 44 10.42 -0.31 4.31
CA LEU A 44 11.25 0.84 4.70
C LEU A 44 10.80 1.54 5.98
N ASN A 45 9.56 1.32 6.42
CA ASN A 45 9.03 1.84 7.67
C ASN A 45 9.26 0.87 8.84
N GLY A 46 9.91 -0.27 8.60
CA GLY A 46 10.18 -1.31 9.59
C GLY A 46 9.02 -2.26 9.86
N VAL A 47 7.96 -2.24 9.03
CA VAL A 47 6.85 -3.19 9.16
C VAL A 47 7.29 -4.55 8.64
N HIS A 48 7.25 -5.56 9.51
CA HIS A 48 7.56 -6.93 9.15
C HIS A 48 6.32 -7.64 8.60
N TYR A 49 6.27 -7.85 7.29
CA TYR A 49 5.29 -8.68 6.61
C TYR A 49 5.74 -10.13 6.69
N GLN A 50 4.94 -10.99 7.32
CA GLN A 50 5.20 -12.42 7.31
C GLN A 50 4.95 -13.02 5.92
N ALA A 51 5.57 -14.17 5.64
CA ALA A 51 5.27 -14.96 4.45
C ALA A 51 3.80 -15.39 4.47
N ASP A 52 3.18 -15.49 3.30
CA ASP A 52 1.78 -15.88 3.19
C ASP A 52 1.52 -17.30 3.75
N PRO A 53 0.71 -17.45 4.81
CA PRO A 53 0.44 -18.74 5.41
C PRO A 53 -0.61 -19.56 4.66
N LEU A 54 -1.36 -18.95 3.73
CA LEU A 54 -2.51 -19.60 3.10
C LEU A 54 -2.09 -20.66 2.08
N ARG A 55 -2.87 -21.75 2.08
CA ARG A 55 -2.77 -22.84 1.10
C ARG A 55 -3.94 -22.86 0.12
N VAL A 56 -5.00 -22.08 0.40
CA VAL A 56 -6.18 -21.90 -0.45
C VAL A 56 -5.90 -20.73 -1.40
N GLY A 57 -6.32 -20.87 -2.66
CA GLY A 57 -5.94 -19.94 -3.73
C GLY A 57 -4.53 -20.15 -4.25
N ILE A 58 -4.18 -19.37 -5.26
CA ILE A 58 -2.94 -19.48 -6.02
C ILE A 58 -2.04 -18.31 -5.65
N ALA A 59 -0.88 -18.63 -5.09
CA ALA A 59 0.22 -17.68 -4.92
C ALA A 59 0.90 -17.44 -6.28
N SER A 60 1.18 -16.18 -6.59
CA SER A 60 1.73 -15.75 -7.88
C SER A 60 2.70 -14.59 -7.68
N ASP A 61 3.83 -14.63 -8.37
CA ASP A 61 4.80 -13.54 -8.47
C ASP A 61 4.74 -12.88 -9.85
N PHE A 62 3.61 -12.98 -10.55
CA PHE A 62 3.46 -12.49 -11.93
C PHE A 62 3.76 -10.99 -12.07
N GLY A 63 3.60 -10.22 -11.00
CA GLY A 63 3.96 -8.80 -10.93
C GLY A 63 5.46 -8.52 -10.90
N SER A 64 6.32 -9.50 -10.60
CA SER A 64 7.78 -9.33 -10.53
C SER A 64 8.43 -8.82 -11.82
N ARG A 65 7.77 -9.04 -12.96
CA ARG A 65 8.19 -8.53 -14.28
C ARG A 65 7.87 -7.05 -14.50
N LEU A 66 7.11 -6.42 -13.60
CA LEU A 66 6.64 -5.04 -13.72
C LEU A 66 7.43 -4.12 -12.79
N THR A 67 7.69 -2.91 -13.27
CA THR A 67 8.01 -1.78 -12.39
C THR A 67 6.72 -1.29 -11.76
N ILE A 68 6.62 -1.36 -10.43
CA ILE A 68 5.43 -0.89 -9.71
C ILE A 68 5.53 0.62 -9.50
N MET A 69 4.49 1.34 -9.90
CA MET A 69 4.36 2.78 -9.74
C MET A 69 3.72 3.13 -8.38
N ARG A 70 4.00 4.34 -7.87
CA ARG A 70 3.49 4.89 -6.59
C ARG A 70 3.98 4.17 -5.32
N VAL A 71 5.08 3.42 -5.42
CA VAL A 71 5.77 2.79 -4.30
C VAL A 71 7.27 3.00 -4.43
N ASP A 72 8.01 3.00 -3.32
CA ASP A 72 9.47 2.93 -3.37
C ASP A 72 9.89 1.56 -3.96
N PRO A 73 10.84 1.51 -4.91
CA PRO A 73 11.26 0.25 -5.53
C PRO A 73 11.71 -0.83 -4.54
N ARG A 74 12.20 -0.47 -3.36
CA ARG A 74 12.62 -1.42 -2.32
C ARG A 74 11.44 -2.15 -1.67
N ASP A 75 10.25 -1.56 -1.70
CA ASP A 75 9.01 -2.13 -1.17
C ASP A 75 8.06 -2.60 -2.26
N ALA A 76 8.48 -2.51 -3.54
CA ALA A 76 7.69 -2.96 -4.68
C ALA A 76 7.30 -4.44 -4.57
N ILE A 77 8.09 -5.26 -3.87
CA ILE A 77 7.80 -6.68 -3.67
C ILE A 77 6.42 -6.93 -3.06
N LEU A 78 5.94 -6.03 -2.19
CA LEU A 78 4.61 -6.11 -1.56
C LEU A 78 3.44 -5.94 -2.55
N TYR A 79 3.74 -5.51 -3.77
CA TYR A 79 2.79 -5.30 -4.86
C TYR A 79 3.12 -6.17 -6.09
N GLN A 80 4.21 -6.94 -6.04
CA GLN A 80 4.65 -7.83 -7.12
C GLN A 80 4.21 -9.28 -6.90
N THR A 81 3.91 -9.65 -5.66
CA THR A 81 3.27 -10.94 -5.33
C THR A 81 1.79 -10.75 -5.05
N GLU A 82 1.00 -11.76 -5.42
CA GLU A 82 -0.45 -11.77 -5.21
C GLU A 82 -0.91 -13.15 -4.77
N ARG A 83 -2.05 -13.18 -4.06
CA ARG A 83 -2.89 -14.37 -3.95
C ARG A 83 -4.19 -14.10 -4.65
N TYR A 84 -4.51 -14.93 -5.63
CA TYR A 84 -5.80 -14.89 -6.32
C TYR A 84 -6.50 -16.24 -6.20
N HIS A 85 -7.81 -16.25 -6.44
CA HIS A 85 -8.61 -17.45 -6.50
C HIS A 85 -9.80 -17.22 -7.43
N THR A 86 -10.36 -18.30 -7.99
CA THR A 86 -11.63 -18.29 -8.72
C THR A 86 -12.86 -18.40 -7.81
N GLU A 87 -12.66 -18.50 -6.51
CA GLU A 87 -13.65 -18.61 -5.43
C GLU A 87 -13.15 -17.74 -4.26
N ASP A 88 -13.79 -17.81 -3.10
CA ASP A 88 -13.41 -17.02 -1.93
C ASP A 88 -12.23 -17.63 -1.17
N PHE A 89 -11.45 -16.77 -0.51
CA PHE A 89 -10.46 -17.18 0.48
C PHE A 89 -10.38 -16.16 1.61
N THR A 90 -9.93 -16.60 2.78
CA THR A 90 -9.96 -15.80 4.01
C THR A 90 -8.61 -15.83 4.71
N TYR A 91 -8.17 -14.67 5.20
CA TYR A 91 -7.11 -14.58 6.20
C TYR A 91 -7.73 -14.46 7.59
N THR A 92 -7.26 -15.28 8.53
CA THR A 92 -7.61 -15.13 9.95
C THR A 92 -6.51 -14.35 10.65
N VAL A 93 -6.86 -13.18 11.19
CA VAL A 93 -5.92 -12.29 11.87
C VAL A 93 -6.18 -12.33 13.38
N PRO A 94 -5.24 -12.83 14.20
CA PRO A 94 -5.39 -12.83 15.65
C PRO A 94 -5.19 -11.41 16.20
N LEU A 95 -6.25 -10.81 16.73
CA LEU A 95 -6.17 -9.52 17.43
C LEU A 95 -6.02 -9.76 18.94
N PRO A 96 -5.04 -9.12 19.62
CA PRO A 96 -4.72 -9.46 21.01
C PRO A 96 -5.65 -8.83 22.06
N LYS A 97 -6.44 -7.82 21.68
CA LYS A 97 -7.39 -7.14 22.57
C LYS A 97 -8.52 -6.49 21.77
N ASP A 98 -9.62 -6.16 22.43
CA ASP A 98 -10.64 -5.31 21.82
C ASP A 98 -10.09 -3.88 21.66
N GLY A 99 -10.40 -3.22 20.56
CA GLY A 99 -9.87 -1.90 20.26
C GLY A 99 -10.21 -1.44 18.86
N GLU A 100 -9.91 -0.17 18.58
CA GLU A 100 -9.98 0.35 17.22
C GLU A 100 -8.72 -0.06 16.45
N TYR A 101 -8.92 -0.62 15.26
CA TYR A 101 -7.87 -1.10 14.38
C TYR A 101 -8.05 -0.49 12.99
N THR A 102 -6.92 -0.29 12.31
CA THR A 102 -6.90 0.07 10.89
C THR A 102 -6.30 -1.08 10.10
N LEU A 103 -7.08 -1.61 9.15
CA LEU A 103 -6.60 -2.54 8.14
C LEU A 103 -6.15 -1.75 6.92
N VAL A 104 -4.89 -1.97 6.51
CA VAL A 104 -4.35 -1.45 5.26
C VAL A 104 -4.30 -2.60 4.25
N LEU A 105 -5.18 -2.53 3.25
CA LEU A 105 -5.19 -3.44 2.12
C LEU A 105 -4.33 -2.85 1.00
N LYS A 106 -3.30 -3.59 0.60
CA LYS A 106 -2.38 -3.21 -0.47
C LYS A 106 -2.67 -4.07 -1.70
N PHE A 107 -2.93 -3.43 -2.82
CA PHE A 107 -3.29 -4.09 -4.07
C PHE A 107 -2.45 -3.56 -5.23
N CYS A 108 -2.27 -4.42 -6.23
CA CYS A 108 -1.81 -4.04 -7.55
C CYS A 108 -2.43 -4.99 -8.58
N GLU A 109 -3.01 -4.44 -9.64
CA GLU A 109 -3.41 -5.27 -10.78
C GLU A 109 -2.17 -5.55 -11.63
N VAL A 110 -1.85 -6.83 -11.84
CA VAL A 110 -0.62 -7.25 -12.53
C VAL A 110 -0.91 -8.05 -13.82
N TYR A 111 -2.17 -8.44 -14.04
CA TYR A 111 -2.59 -9.35 -15.10
C TYR A 111 -3.62 -8.71 -16.05
N PHE A 112 -4.75 -8.26 -15.53
CA PHE A 112 -5.88 -7.77 -16.32
C PHE A 112 -5.60 -6.40 -16.92
N GLN A 113 -5.88 -6.25 -18.22
CA GLN A 113 -5.50 -5.08 -19.02
C GLN A 113 -6.60 -4.04 -19.16
N SER A 114 -7.78 -4.29 -18.60
CA SER A 114 -8.90 -3.34 -18.60
C SER A 114 -9.76 -3.47 -17.34
N SER A 115 -10.49 -2.40 -17.04
CA SER A 115 -11.55 -2.40 -16.03
C SER A 115 -12.62 -3.47 -16.33
N GLN A 116 -13.36 -3.89 -15.30
CA GLN A 116 -14.42 -4.89 -15.31
C GLN A 116 -14.00 -6.33 -15.63
N GLN A 117 -12.70 -6.63 -15.75
CA GLN A 117 -12.23 -8.00 -15.97
C GLN A 117 -12.07 -8.81 -14.67
N LYS A 118 -11.77 -8.14 -13.55
CA LYS A 118 -11.75 -8.71 -12.21
C LYS A 118 -12.41 -7.72 -11.26
N VAL A 119 -13.59 -8.10 -10.78
CA VAL A 119 -14.41 -7.33 -9.84
C VAL A 119 -14.82 -8.29 -8.73
N PHE A 120 -14.60 -7.90 -7.48
CA PHE A 120 -14.90 -8.73 -6.31
C PHE A 120 -15.20 -7.87 -5.09
N ASP A 121 -15.88 -8.44 -4.11
CA ASP A 121 -16.11 -7.79 -2.83
C ASP A 121 -14.99 -8.11 -1.83
N VAL A 122 -14.70 -7.17 -0.94
CA VAL A 122 -13.88 -7.41 0.24
C VAL A 122 -14.78 -7.47 1.45
N LEU A 123 -14.71 -8.59 2.17
CA LEU A 123 -15.50 -8.83 3.36
C LEU A 123 -14.62 -8.77 4.61
N PHE A 124 -15.18 -8.26 5.70
CA PHE A 124 -14.63 -8.32 7.04
C PHE A 124 -15.68 -8.90 7.97
N ASN A 125 -15.40 -10.03 8.62
CA ASN A 125 -16.36 -10.78 9.44
C ASN A 125 -17.72 -11.00 8.73
N ASP A 126 -17.66 -11.47 7.48
CA ASP A 126 -18.82 -11.74 6.61
C ASP A 126 -19.64 -10.50 6.19
N GLU A 127 -19.20 -9.29 6.55
CA GLU A 127 -19.80 -8.03 6.10
C GLU A 127 -18.99 -7.43 4.95
N VAL A 128 -19.67 -7.00 3.89
CA VAL A 128 -19.03 -6.33 2.75
C VAL A 128 -18.54 -4.95 3.17
N VAL A 129 -17.23 -4.75 3.21
CA VAL A 129 -16.58 -3.48 3.57
C VAL A 129 -16.06 -2.71 2.34
N ILE A 130 -15.83 -3.40 1.22
CA ILE A 130 -15.59 -2.79 -0.08
C ILE A 130 -16.39 -3.58 -1.11
N ALA A 131 -17.42 -2.95 -1.69
CA ALA A 131 -18.21 -3.57 -2.75
C ALA A 131 -17.62 -3.30 -4.14
N ASP A 132 -17.77 -4.25 -5.06
CA ASP A 132 -17.45 -4.13 -6.49
C ASP A 132 -16.03 -3.61 -6.75
N LEU A 133 -15.03 -4.10 -6.02
CA LEU A 133 -13.65 -3.63 -6.14
C LEU A 133 -13.05 -4.06 -7.49
N ASP A 134 -12.74 -3.06 -8.32
CA ASP A 134 -11.95 -3.18 -9.54
C ASP A 134 -10.59 -2.49 -9.33
N ILE A 135 -9.54 -3.28 -9.05
CA ILE A 135 -8.20 -2.76 -8.76
C ILE A 135 -7.65 -2.00 -9.97
N PHE A 136 -7.88 -2.47 -11.21
CA PHE A 136 -7.39 -1.81 -12.41
C PHE A 136 -7.95 -0.38 -12.50
N LYS A 137 -9.27 -0.25 -12.31
CA LYS A 137 -9.97 1.03 -12.36
C LYS A 137 -9.52 1.97 -11.24
N GLU A 138 -9.44 1.47 -10.01
CA GLU A 138 -9.09 2.29 -8.84
C GLU A 138 -7.63 2.74 -8.86
N ALA A 139 -6.71 1.86 -9.27
CA ALA A 139 -5.29 2.18 -9.37
C ALA A 139 -4.97 3.06 -10.59
N GLY A 140 -5.75 2.92 -11.66
CA GLY A 140 -5.55 3.61 -12.95
C GLY A 140 -4.71 2.81 -13.94
N GLY A 141 -4.65 1.49 -13.80
CA GLY A 141 -3.97 0.59 -14.73
C GLY A 141 -3.18 -0.53 -14.06
N ILE A 142 -2.52 -1.34 -14.89
CA ILE A 142 -1.60 -2.40 -14.46
C ILE A 142 -0.34 -1.79 -13.83
N GLY A 143 0.18 -2.44 -12.78
CA GLY A 143 1.47 -2.09 -12.20
C GLY A 143 1.45 -0.78 -11.41
N VAL A 144 0.26 -0.32 -11.00
CA VAL A 144 0.10 0.86 -10.15
C VAL A 144 -0.31 0.38 -8.76
N ALA A 145 0.50 0.73 -7.75
CA ALA A 145 0.18 0.43 -6.35
C ALA A 145 -1.07 1.20 -5.91
N TYR A 146 -1.92 0.52 -5.17
CA TYR A 146 -3.18 1.06 -4.68
C TYR A 146 -3.51 0.51 -3.29
N ASP A 147 -3.69 1.44 -2.35
CA ASP A 147 -3.96 1.13 -0.95
C ASP A 147 -5.39 1.52 -0.58
N ARG A 148 -6.05 0.69 0.23
CA ARG A 148 -7.31 1.02 0.90
C ARG A 148 -7.16 0.85 2.40
N LEU A 149 -7.60 1.85 3.14
CA LEU A 149 -7.58 1.87 4.59
C LEU A 149 -9.00 1.72 5.11
N LEU A 150 -9.21 0.80 6.04
CA LEU A 150 -10.48 0.56 6.71
C LEU A 150 -10.24 0.62 8.21
N THR A 151 -11.07 1.39 8.92
CA THR A 151 -11.02 1.44 10.39
C THR A 151 -12.25 0.74 10.96
N PHE A 152 -12.03 -0.15 11.92
CA PHE A 152 -13.06 -0.94 12.59
C PHE A 152 -12.76 -1.04 14.09
N ARG A 153 -13.75 -1.47 14.87
CA ARG A 153 -13.69 -1.59 16.33
C ARG A 153 -14.03 -3.01 16.77
#